data_AF-A0A2M7T184-F1
#
_entry.id   AF-A0A2M7T184-F1
#
_cell.length_a   1.000
_cell.length_b   1.000
_cell.length_c   1.000
_cell.angle_alpha   90.00
_cell.angle_beta   90.00
_cell.angle_gamma   90.00
#
_symmetry.space_group_name_H-M   'P 1'
#
loop_
_entity.id
_entity.type
_entity.pdbx_description
1 polymer ?
#
loop_
_entity_poly.entity_id
_entity_poly.type
_entity_poly.pdbx_seq_one_letter_code
_entity_poly.pdbx_strand_id
1 'polypeptide(L)'
;MQQVHFDTPFETRLQKLDLTRIMARVEAETGLDKATLARAEELYRQFLTLHNRYKGQSFVPPQIVDYVWHSHIEHTRQYMADCDMLFGAYLHHEPTDEDTTADYEAKTIPAYAQEFGEDILMARQHNAKLFSGTGCG
;
A
#
# COMPACT_ATOMS: atom_id res chain seq x y z
N MET A 1 14.43 9.74 19.08
CA MET A 1 12.98 9.57 18.81
C MET A 1 12.46 8.51 19.77
N GLN A 2 11.43 8.79 20.57
CA GLN A 2 10.83 7.80 21.46
C GLN A 2 10.16 6.71 20.61
N GLN A 3 10.43 5.45 20.92
CA GLN A 3 9.67 4.34 20.35
C GLN A 3 8.24 4.41 20.90
N VAL A 4 7.26 4.59 20.02
CA VAL A 4 5.85 4.37 20.38
C VAL A 4 5.72 2.90 20.79
N HIS A 5 5.31 2.68 22.04
CA HIS A 5 5.04 1.35 22.56
C HIS A 5 3.60 0.96 22.21
N PHE A 6 3.41 -0.20 21.61
CA PHE A 6 2.08 -0.75 21.31
C PHE A 6 1.82 -1.96 22.18
N ASP A 7 0.64 -2.03 22.78
CA ASP A 7 0.27 -3.14 23.67
C ASP A 7 -0.04 -4.45 22.92
N THR A 8 -0.23 -4.38 21.60
CA THR A 8 -0.44 -5.55 20.75
C THR A 8 0.50 -5.57 19.54
N PRO A 9 0.87 -6.78 19.05
CA PRO A 9 1.67 -6.95 17.85
C PRO A 9 1.10 -6.20 16.65
N PHE A 10 1.97 -5.83 15.71
CA PHE A 10 1.56 -5.12 14.50
C PHE A 10 0.55 -5.92 13.68
N GLU A 11 0.77 -7.23 13.54
CA GLU A 11 -0.07 -8.14 12.78
C GLU A 11 -1.51 -8.17 13.34
N THR A 12 -1.67 -8.14 14.66
CA THR A 12 -2.99 -8.06 15.31
C THR A 12 -3.70 -6.74 15.03
N ARG A 13 -2.95 -5.64 14.94
CA ARG A 13 -3.51 -4.32 14.61
C ARG A 13 -3.87 -4.24 13.13
N LEU A 14 -3.02 -4.79 12.25
CA LEU A 14 -3.26 -4.89 10.82
C LEU A 14 -4.52 -5.72 10.50
N GLN A 15 -4.77 -6.81 11.23
CA GLN A 15 -5.98 -7.61 11.08
C GLN A 15 -7.28 -6.85 11.41
N LYS A 16 -7.21 -5.79 12.23
CA LYS A 16 -8.38 -4.95 12.55
C LYS A 16 -8.69 -3.91 11.48
N LEU A 17 -7.80 -3.72 10.51
CA LEU A 17 -7.98 -2.76 9.43
C LEU A 17 -9.17 -3.16 8.56
N ASP A 18 -10.24 -2.36 8.61
CA ASP A 18 -11.44 -2.53 7.78
C ASP A 18 -11.30 -1.75 6.47
N LEU A 19 -10.86 -2.43 5.42
CA LEU A 19 -10.70 -1.86 4.09
C LEU A 19 -11.96 -1.95 3.23
N THR A 20 -13.11 -2.38 3.77
CA THR A 20 -14.32 -2.68 2.98
C THR A 20 -14.73 -1.50 2.09
N ARG A 21 -14.76 -0.28 2.65
CA ARG A 21 -15.16 0.92 1.89
C ARG A 21 -14.11 1.38 0.89
N ILE A 22 -12.84 1.25 1.26
CA ILE A 22 -11.69 1.56 0.40
C ILE A 22 -11.71 0.65 -0.82
N MET A 23 -11.84 -0.65 -0.61
CA MET A 23 -11.86 -1.66 -1.67
C MET A 23 -13.13 -1.58 -2.53
N ALA A 24 -14.29 -1.27 -1.94
CA ALA A 24 -15.51 -1.03 -2.72
C ALA A 24 -15.35 0.16 -3.68
N ARG A 25 -14.60 1.19 -3.27
CA ARG A 25 -14.28 2.32 -4.13
C ARG A 25 -13.28 1.95 -5.22
N VAL A 26 -12.20 1.23 -4.86
CA VAL A 26 -11.22 0.73 -5.84
C VAL A 26 -11.91 -0.14 -6.87
N GLU A 27 -12.84 -1.00 -6.47
CA GLU A 27 -13.66 -1.79 -7.39
C GLU A 27 -14.48 -0.90 -8.33
N ALA A 28 -15.18 0.10 -7.80
CA ALA A 28 -16.02 0.99 -8.59
C ALA A 28 -15.23 1.82 -9.62
N GLU A 29 -14.01 2.23 -9.28
CA GLU A 29 -13.16 3.07 -10.15
C GLU A 29 -12.37 2.25 -11.18
N THR A 30 -11.95 1.04 -10.82
CA THR A 30 -11.07 0.21 -11.66
C THR A 30 -11.80 -0.85 -12.48
N GLY A 31 -12.99 -1.29 -12.04
CA GLY A 31 -13.73 -2.38 -12.67
C GLY A 31 -13.03 -3.74 -12.63
N LEU A 32 -12.02 -3.91 -11.77
CA LEU A 32 -11.26 -5.14 -11.65
C LEU A 32 -12.10 -6.29 -11.08
N ASP A 33 -11.73 -7.52 -11.41
CA ASP A 33 -12.39 -8.70 -10.85
C ASP A 33 -12.05 -8.91 -9.36
N LYS A 34 -12.87 -9.72 -8.70
CA LYS A 34 -12.74 -9.99 -7.26
C LYS A 34 -11.41 -10.64 -6.88
N ALA A 35 -10.82 -11.47 -7.74
CA ALA A 35 -9.54 -12.11 -7.47
C ALA A 35 -8.40 -11.08 -7.46
N THR A 36 -8.42 -10.16 -8.42
CA THR A 36 -7.46 -9.07 -8.53
C THR A 36 -7.61 -8.08 -7.38
N LEU A 37 -8.85 -7.75 -6.98
CA LEU A 37 -9.11 -6.88 -5.83
C LEU A 37 -8.65 -7.52 -4.51
N ALA A 38 -8.92 -8.81 -4.30
CA ALA A 38 -8.43 -9.53 -3.13
C ALA A 38 -6.89 -9.52 -3.07
N ARG A 39 -6.24 -9.71 -4.23
CA ARG A 39 -4.79 -9.64 -4.35
C ARG A 39 -4.25 -8.23 -4.08
N ALA A 40 -4.93 -7.20 -4.55
CA ALA A 40 -4.58 -5.80 -4.30
C ALA A 40 -4.61 -5.47 -2.81
N GLU A 41 -5.66 -5.90 -2.11
CA GLU A 41 -5.78 -5.70 -0.67
C GLU A 41 -4.66 -6.41 0.11
N GLU A 42 -4.35 -7.65 -0.26
CA GLU A 42 -3.25 -8.42 0.34
C GLU A 42 -1.89 -7.73 0.15
N LEU A 43 -1.59 -7.31 -1.08
CA LEU A 43 -0.34 -6.59 -1.38
C LEU A 43 -0.27 -5.26 -0.63
N TYR A 44 -1.39 -4.57 -0.41
CA TYR A 44 -1.42 -3.35 0.40
C TYR A 44 -1.18 -3.61 1.89
N ARG A 45 -1.73 -4.70 2.44
CA ARG A 45 -1.44 -5.12 3.83
C ARG A 45 0.05 -5.48 4.01
N GLN A 46 0.64 -6.14 3.01
CA GLN A 46 2.08 -6.40 2.95
C GLN A 46 2.89 -5.09 2.89
N PHE A 47 2.46 -4.11 2.09
CA PHE A 47 3.08 -2.79 2.01
C PHE A 47 3.14 -2.07 3.36
N LEU A 48 2.04 -2.08 4.11
CA LEU A 48 1.98 -1.52 5.47
C LEU A 48 2.92 -2.26 6.43
N THR A 49 3.06 -3.57 6.26
CA THR A 49 3.98 -4.40 7.05
C THR A 49 5.43 -4.03 6.79
N LEU A 50 5.81 -3.80 5.53
CA LEU A 50 7.16 -3.32 5.18
C LEU A 50 7.47 -1.99 5.86
N HIS A 51 6.54 -1.03 5.84
CA HIS A 51 6.73 0.26 6.51
C HIS A 51 6.92 0.14 8.03
N ASN A 52 6.24 -0.82 8.67
CA ASN A 52 6.46 -1.08 10.09
C ASN A 52 7.80 -1.77 10.37
N ARG A 53 8.23 -2.71 9.52
CA ARG A 53 9.48 -3.48 9.71
C ARG A 53 10.72 -2.65 9.41
N TYR A 54 10.72 -1.87 8.34
CA TYR A 54 11.86 -1.09 7.88
C TYR A 54 11.64 0.40 8.15
N LYS A 55 11.57 0.77 9.43
CA LYS A 55 11.33 2.16 9.84
C LYS A 55 12.39 3.10 9.27
N GLY A 56 11.96 4.13 8.56
CA GLY A 56 12.85 5.12 7.93
C GLY A 56 13.28 4.76 6.51
N GLN A 57 12.88 3.60 5.99
CA GLN A 57 13.04 3.26 4.57
C GLN A 57 11.75 3.60 3.81
N SER A 58 11.91 4.20 2.64
CA SER A 58 10.80 4.42 1.69
C SER A 58 10.71 3.26 0.71
N PHE A 59 9.48 2.83 0.41
CA PHE A 59 9.18 1.82 -0.59
C PHE A 59 8.27 2.41 -1.66
N VAL A 60 8.54 2.06 -2.91
CA VAL A 60 7.73 2.45 -4.06
C VAL A 60 6.61 1.41 -4.18
N PRO A 61 5.33 1.74 -3.98
CA PRO A 61 4.27 0.75 -4.07
C PRO A 61 4.12 0.21 -5.50
N PRO A 62 3.75 -1.08 -5.68
CA PRO A 62 3.20 -1.56 -6.95
C PRO A 62 1.99 -0.71 -7.37
N GLN A 63 1.74 -0.55 -8.66
CA GLN A 63 0.68 0.38 -9.14
C GLN A 63 -0.70 0.09 -8.52
N ILE A 64 -1.08 -1.18 -8.41
CA ILE A 64 -2.37 -1.54 -7.81
C ILE A 64 -2.43 -1.23 -6.31
N VAL A 65 -1.30 -1.35 -5.61
CA VAL A 65 -1.17 -1.00 -4.19
C VAL A 65 -1.24 0.50 -4.02
N ASP A 66 -0.61 1.26 -4.92
CA ASP A 66 -0.67 2.71 -4.95
C ASP A 66 -2.12 3.20 -5.07
N TYR A 67 -2.92 2.64 -5.98
CA TYR A 67 -4.35 2.95 -6.07
C TYR A 67 -5.14 2.67 -4.79
N VAL A 68 -4.91 1.51 -4.15
CA VAL A 68 -5.55 1.19 -2.85
C VAL A 68 -5.12 2.21 -1.80
N TRP A 69 -3.84 2.57 -1.77
CA TRP A 69 -3.31 3.55 -0.83
C TRP A 69 -3.90 4.94 -1.05
N HIS A 70 -3.97 5.41 -2.30
CA HIS A 70 -4.64 6.65 -2.68
C HIS A 70 -6.09 6.68 -2.24
N SER A 71 -6.86 5.63 -2.56
CA SER A 71 -8.25 5.49 -2.10
C SER A 71 -8.34 5.53 -0.58
N HIS A 72 -7.40 4.90 0.13
CA HIS A 72 -7.36 4.96 1.58
C HIS A 72 -7.10 6.38 2.10
N ILE A 73 -6.10 7.10 1.56
CA ILE A 73 -5.77 8.49 1.93
C ILE A 73 -6.98 9.42 1.76
N GLU A 74 -7.75 9.25 0.68
CA GLU A 74 -8.95 10.04 0.44
C GLU A 74 -10.04 9.83 1.49
N HIS A 75 -10.06 8.66 2.17
CA HIS A 75 -10.83 8.44 3.39
C HIS A 75 -10.11 9.02 4.61
N THR A 76 -9.75 10.30 4.54
CA THR A 76 -8.82 11.01 5.44
C THR A 76 -9.00 10.69 6.93
N ARG A 77 -10.23 10.71 7.45
CA ARG A 77 -10.51 10.39 8.87
C ARG A 77 -10.14 8.96 9.24
N GLN A 78 -10.50 8.02 8.38
CA GLN A 78 -10.16 6.61 8.57
C GLN A 78 -8.65 6.41 8.43
N TYR A 79 -8.04 6.96 7.38
CA TYR A 79 -6.61 6.84 7.15
C TYR A 79 -5.77 7.38 8.31
N MET A 80 -6.14 8.53 8.87
CA MET A 80 -5.46 9.08 10.05
C MET A 80 -5.59 8.15 11.27
N ALA A 81 -6.79 7.62 11.53
CA ALA A 81 -7.01 6.70 12.65
C ALA A 81 -6.26 5.37 12.46
N ASP A 82 -6.25 4.84 11.24
CA ASP A 82 -5.56 3.60 10.89
C ASP A 82 -4.04 3.79 10.97
N CYS A 83 -3.51 4.93 10.52
CA CYS A 83 -2.09 5.26 10.68
C CYS A 83 -1.68 5.41 12.14
N ASP A 84 -2.48 6.09 12.97
CA ASP A 84 -2.22 6.20 14.40
C ASP A 84 -2.26 4.81 15.07
N MET A 85 -3.27 4.01 14.75
CA MET A 85 -3.39 2.64 15.24
C MET A 85 -2.19 1.78 14.82
N LEU A 86 -1.69 1.89 13.58
CA LEU A 86 -0.65 1.02 13.01
C LEU A 86 0.78 1.49 13.30
N PHE A 87 1.02 2.80 13.28
CA PHE A 87 2.36 3.38 13.32
C PHE A 87 2.54 4.40 14.45
N GLY A 88 1.43 4.85 15.08
CA GLY A 88 1.46 5.95 16.07
C GLY A 88 1.81 7.30 15.45
N ALA A 89 1.74 7.38 14.12
CA ALA A 89 2.09 8.53 13.31
C ALA A 89 1.45 8.38 11.93
N TYR A 90 1.27 9.50 11.23
CA TYR A 90 0.82 9.50 9.85
C TYR A 90 1.88 8.90 8.93
N LEU A 91 1.49 7.92 8.11
CA LEU A 91 2.36 7.44 7.03
C LEU A 91 2.20 8.40 5.84
N HIS A 92 3.23 9.22 5.59
CA HIS A 92 3.21 10.21 4.53
C HIS A 92 3.34 9.56 3.15
N HIS A 93 2.47 9.98 2.22
CA HIS A 93 2.63 9.73 0.78
C HIS A 93 3.21 11.00 0.16
N GLU A 94 4.35 10.85 -0.52
CA GLU A 94 5.02 11.93 -1.23
C GLU A 94 5.00 11.60 -2.73
N PRO A 95 4.14 12.28 -3.52
CA PRO A 95 4.16 12.14 -4.97
C PRO A 95 5.54 12.55 -5.51
N THR A 96 6.04 11.79 -6.48
CA THR A 96 7.29 12.12 -7.17
C THR A 96 7.11 11.96 -8.67
N ASP A 97 7.61 12.94 -9.42
CA ASP A 97 7.70 12.89 -10.89
C ASP A 97 9.00 12.21 -11.36
N GLU A 98 9.86 11.79 -10.41
CA GLU A 98 11.12 11.13 -10.72
C GLU A 98 10.92 9.67 -11.16
N ASP A 99 11.87 9.16 -11.95
CA ASP A 99 11.90 7.75 -12.31
C ASP A 99 12.30 6.90 -11.10
N THR A 100 11.29 6.28 -10.47
CA THR A 100 11.45 5.40 -9.31
C THR A 100 11.71 3.94 -9.69
N THR A 101 12.02 3.62 -10.96
CA THR A 101 12.30 2.25 -11.43
C THR A 101 13.43 1.60 -10.65
N ALA A 102 14.57 2.30 -10.53
CA ALA A 102 15.73 1.77 -9.82
C ALA A 102 15.43 1.47 -8.35
N ASP A 103 14.68 2.34 -7.67
CA ASP A 103 14.31 2.16 -6.27
C ASP A 103 13.29 1.03 -6.07
N TYR A 104 12.32 0.89 -6.97
CA TYR A 104 11.38 -0.22 -6.95
C TYR A 104 12.08 -1.57 -7.10
N GLU A 105 13.00 -1.68 -8.06
CA GLU A 105 13.79 -2.88 -8.34
C GLU A 105 14.77 -3.21 -7.22
N ALA A 106 15.46 -2.20 -6.69
CA ALA A 106 16.50 -2.40 -5.67
C ALA A 106 15.94 -2.58 -4.25
N LYS A 107 14.75 -2.04 -3.95
CA LYS A 107 14.20 -2.02 -2.57
C LYS A 107 12.89 -2.76 -2.45
N THR A 108 11.91 -2.46 -3.30
CA THR A 108 10.53 -2.94 -3.11
C THR A 108 10.39 -4.42 -3.49
N ILE A 109 10.83 -4.79 -4.69
CA ILE A 109 10.80 -6.20 -5.16
C ILE A 109 11.50 -7.14 -4.16
N PRO A 110 12.76 -6.91 -3.76
CA PRO A 110 13.43 -7.82 -2.84
C PRO A 110 12.79 -7.85 -1.46
N ALA A 111 12.22 -6.74 -0.97
CA ALA A 111 11.52 -6.72 0.32
C ALA A 111 10.25 -7.59 0.30
N TYR A 112 9.44 -7.52 -0.77
CA TYR A 112 8.29 -8.40 -0.93
C TYR A 112 8.68 -9.88 -1.05
N ALA A 113 9.72 -10.17 -1.84
CA ALA A 113 10.22 -11.52 -2.01
C ALA A 113 10.77 -12.10 -0.70
N GLN A 114 11.54 -11.32 0.07
CA GLN A 114 12.13 -11.76 1.33
C GLN A 114 11.09 -11.96 2.43
N GLU A 115 10.16 -11.01 2.59
CA GLU A 115 9.26 -10.99 3.75
C GLU A 115 8.00 -11.85 3.53
N PHE A 116 7.60 -12.06 2.28
CA PHE A 116 6.34 -12.71 1.94
C PHE A 116 6.47 -13.83 0.89
N GLY A 117 7.64 -13.99 0.26
CA GLY A 117 7.81 -14.94 -0.85
C GLY A 117 7.12 -14.50 -2.14
N GLU A 118 6.85 -13.19 -2.29
CA GLU A 118 6.02 -12.64 -3.35
C GLU A 118 6.85 -12.09 -4.50
N ASP A 119 6.52 -12.52 -5.73
CA ASP A 119 7.08 -11.95 -6.94
C ASP A 119 6.16 -10.85 -7.49
N ILE A 120 6.54 -9.60 -7.23
CA ILE A 120 5.81 -8.41 -7.68
C ILE A 120 6.40 -7.79 -8.97
N LEU A 121 7.29 -8.49 -9.67
CA LEU A 121 7.84 -8.02 -10.96
C LEU A 121 6.72 -7.76 -11.98
N MET A 122 5.70 -8.62 -12.00
CA MET A 122 4.57 -8.47 -12.93
C MET A 122 3.52 -7.44 -12.47
N ALA A 123 3.51 -7.07 -11.19
CA ALA A 123 2.54 -6.12 -10.62
C ALA A 123 2.79 -4.65 -11.05
N ARG A 124 3.98 -4.35 -11.62
CA ARG A 124 4.30 -3.03 -12.18
C ARG A 124 3.74 -2.82 -13.60
N GLN A 125 3.58 -3.89 -14.40
CA GLN A 125 3.34 -3.77 -15.84
C GLN A 125 1.99 -4.29 -16.33
N HIS A 126 1.29 -5.15 -15.58
CA HIS A 126 0.12 -5.84 -16.12
C HIS A 126 -1.16 -5.00 -16.30
N ASN A 127 -1.20 -3.74 -15.85
CA ASN A 127 -2.38 -2.90 -15.97
C ASN A 127 -2.17 -1.58 -16.72
N ALA A 128 -1.08 -1.43 -17.48
CA ALA A 128 -0.84 -0.22 -18.29
C ALA A 128 -1.99 0.11 -19.28
N LYS A 129 -2.82 -0.88 -19.65
CA LYS A 129 -4.01 -0.70 -20.50
C LYS A 129 -5.33 -0.52 -19.74
N LEU A 130 -5.37 -0.73 -18.43
CA LEU A 130 -6.58 -0.50 -17.61
C LEU A 130 -6.66 0.94 -17.08
N PHE A 131 -5.54 1.67 -17.06
CA PHE A 131 -5.42 2.92 -16.30
C PHE A 131 -4.95 4.15 -17.11
N SER A 132 -5.10 4.12 -18.43
CA SER A 132 -4.78 5.26 -19.32
C SER A 132 -5.82 6.41 -19.27
N GLY A 133 -6.61 6.50 -18.20
CA GLY A 133 -7.93 7.14 -18.24
C GLY A 133 -8.30 8.03 -17.07
N THR A 134 -7.37 8.51 -16.26
CA THR A 134 -7.61 9.67 -15.38
C THR A 134 -6.26 10.22 -14.94
N GLY A 135 -5.76 11.21 -15.69
CA GLY A 135 -4.75 12.10 -15.16
C GLY A 135 -5.36 12.89 -14.02
N CYS A 136 -4.69 12.91 -12.87
CA CYS A 136 -4.91 13.92 -11.85
C CYS A 136 -4.65 15.30 -12.49
N GLY A 137 -5.71 16.11 -12.58
CA GLY A 137 -5.71 17.51 -12.99
C GLY A 137 -6.82 18.24 -12.27
#